data_AF-A0A4R6ZFS4-F1
#
_entry.id   AF-A0A4R6ZFS4-F1
#
_cell.length_a   1.000
_cell.length_b   1.000
_cell.length_c   1.000
_cell.angle_alpha   90.00
_cell.angle_beta   90.00
_cell.angle_gamma   90.00
#
_symmetry.space_group_name_H-M   'P 1'
#
loop_
_entity.id
_entity.type
_entity.pdbx_description
1 polymer ?
#
loop_
_entity_poly.entity_id
_entity_poly.type
_entity_poly.pdbx_seq_one_letter_code
_entity_poly.pdbx_strand_id
1 'polypeptide(L)'
;MPRNAYVTDLKTLQGECTANFIRLTRLLGDLEVGETREVELHNHGRRLGALCLKLQERAPYTSIVRVSQRGVLDTVIDTPRMRVHLYHDVRMAEVTDFQRQRHFDGRYRYPNSRMHQPDEKLQLNRFLGEWLDHGLAHGHSLDLPQLP
;
A
#
# COMPACT_ATOMS: atom_id res chain seq x y z
N MET A 1 -2.11 -26.71 -25.83
CA MET A 1 -2.87 -25.46 -26.02
C MET A 1 -1.98 -24.30 -25.61
N PRO A 2 -1.75 -23.28 -26.46
CA PRO A 2 -0.93 -22.15 -26.05
C PRO A 2 -1.68 -21.36 -24.96
N ARG A 3 -1.09 -21.24 -23.77
CA ARG A 3 -1.61 -20.38 -22.71
C ARG A 3 -1.55 -18.94 -23.23
N ASN A 4 -2.70 -18.30 -23.38
CA ASN A 4 -2.79 -16.91 -23.78
C ASN A 4 -1.94 -16.06 -22.83
N ALA A 5 -1.06 -15.23 -23.40
CA ALA A 5 -0.30 -14.27 -22.61
C ALA A 5 -1.29 -13.33 -21.93
N TYR A 6 -1.22 -13.24 -20.60
CA TYR A 6 -2.08 -12.33 -19.85
C TYR A 6 -1.81 -10.89 -20.28
N VAL A 7 -2.89 -10.16 -20.59
CA VAL A 7 -2.86 -8.74 -20.90
C VAL A 7 -3.18 -7.98 -19.62
N THR A 8 -2.24 -7.18 -19.14
CA THR A 8 -2.43 -6.36 -17.95
C THR A 8 -3.58 -5.39 -18.12
N ASP A 9 -4.58 -5.47 -17.25
CA ASP A 9 -5.65 -4.46 -17.17
C ASP A 9 -5.13 -3.17 -16.53
N LEU A 10 -4.52 -2.35 -17.38
CA LEU A 10 -3.96 -1.06 -17.02
C LEU A 10 -5.00 -0.09 -16.47
N LYS A 11 -6.25 -0.17 -16.95
CA LYS A 11 -7.32 0.73 -16.50
C LYS A 11 -7.67 0.45 -15.04
N THR A 12 -7.86 -0.83 -14.71
CA THR A 12 -8.16 -1.24 -13.35
C THR A 12 -6.98 -0.95 -12.41
N LEU A 13 -5.75 -1.22 -12.85
CA LEU A 13 -4.55 -0.88 -12.07
C LEU A 13 -4.46 0.62 -11.77
N GLN A 14 -4.69 1.47 -12.78
CA GLN A 14 -4.69 2.92 -12.59
C GLN A 14 -5.77 3.36 -11.60
N GLY A 15 -6.97 2.79 -11.69
CA GLY A 15 -8.07 3.05 -10.75
C GLY A 15 -7.69 2.75 -9.29
N GLU A 16 -7.07 1.59 -9.04
CA GLU A 16 -6.58 1.23 -7.70
C GLU A 16 -5.50 2.20 -7.21
N CYS A 17 -4.54 2.56 -8.06
CA CYS A 17 -3.47 3.49 -7.68
C CYS A 17 -4.02 4.88 -7.33
N THR A 18 -5.01 5.40 -8.07
CA THR A 18 -5.64 6.68 -7.74
C THR A 18 -6.47 6.61 -6.46
N ALA A 19 -7.20 5.51 -6.24
CA ALA A 19 -7.96 5.32 -5.00
C ALA A 19 -7.01 5.24 -3.78
N ASN A 20 -5.90 4.51 -3.91
CA ASN A 20 -4.88 4.39 -2.88
C ASN A 20 -4.21 5.72 -2.56
N PHE A 21 -3.97 6.57 -3.57
CA PHE A 21 -3.44 7.91 -3.37
C PHE A 21 -4.35 8.71 -2.43
N ILE A 22 -5.65 8.76 -2.74
CA ILE A 22 -6.62 9.51 -1.92
C ILE A 22 -6.66 8.98 -0.48
N ARG A 23 -6.68 7.65 -0.29
CA ARG A 23 -6.70 7.03 1.04
C ARG A 23 -5.42 7.33 1.82
N LEU A 24 -4.25 7.21 1.18
CA LEU A 24 -2.96 7.49 1.82
C LEU A 24 -2.81 8.96 2.19
N THR A 25 -3.16 9.90 1.29
CA THR A 25 -3.08 11.33 1.60
C THR A 25 -3.96 11.68 2.81
N ARG A 26 -5.16 11.10 2.93
CA ARG A 26 -6.04 11.26 4.09
C ARG A 26 -5.42 10.72 5.38
N LEU A 27 -4.84 9.52 5.32
CA LEU A 27 -4.25 8.88 6.49
C LEU A 27 -2.92 9.53 6.92
N LEU A 28 -2.14 10.05 5.97
CA LEU A 28 -0.89 10.76 6.27
C LEU A 28 -1.18 12.12 6.90
N GLY A 29 -2.09 12.91 6.33
CA GLY A 29 -2.29 14.29 6.76
C GLY A 29 -1.00 15.10 6.66
N ASP A 30 -0.69 15.89 7.70
CA ASP A 30 0.47 16.79 7.75
C ASP A 30 1.76 16.11 8.21
N LEU A 31 1.84 14.77 8.16
CA LEU A 31 3.01 14.00 8.61
C LEU A 31 4.31 14.52 8.00
N GLU A 32 5.33 14.72 8.83
CA GLU A 32 6.67 15.13 8.41
C GLU A 32 7.57 13.92 8.08
N VAL A 33 8.66 14.18 7.37
CA VAL A 33 9.60 13.13 6.96
C VAL A 33 10.26 12.53 8.21
N GLY A 34 10.21 11.21 8.33
CA GLY A 34 10.73 10.48 9.48
C GLY A 34 9.67 10.14 10.53
N GLU A 35 8.56 10.86 10.54
CA GLU A 35 7.44 10.60 11.44
C GLU A 35 6.65 9.36 11.04
N THR A 36 6.02 8.75 12.03
CA THR A 36 5.19 7.56 11.86
C THR A 36 3.84 7.80 12.49
N ARG A 37 2.79 7.57 11.71
CA ARG A 37 1.41 7.58 12.17
C ARG A 37 0.94 6.16 12.36
N GLU A 38 0.35 5.89 13.52
CA GLU A 38 -0.25 4.61 13.84
C GLU A 38 -1.77 4.73 13.87
N VAL A 39 -2.43 3.74 13.27
CA VAL A 39 -3.89 3.67 13.19
C VAL A 39 -4.29 2.31 13.74
N GLU A 40 -4.97 2.29 14.88
CA GLU A 40 -5.38 1.03 15.49
C GLU A 40 -6.41 0.30 14.63
N LEU A 41 -6.20 -0.99 14.41
CA LEU A 41 -7.08 -1.85 13.64
C LEU A 41 -7.92 -2.68 14.62
N HIS A 42 -9.21 -2.38 14.67
CA HIS A 42 -10.19 -3.12 15.46
C HIS A 42 -11.09 -3.95 14.56
N ASN A 43 -11.32 -5.21 14.93
CA ASN A 43 -12.29 -6.07 14.26
C ASN A 43 -13.22 -6.69 15.29
N HIS A 44 -14.52 -6.38 15.21
CA HIS A 44 -15.55 -6.90 16.10
C HIS A 44 -15.19 -6.78 17.61
N GLY A 45 -14.62 -5.64 18.01
CA GLY A 45 -14.23 -5.37 19.41
C GLY A 45 -12.91 -6.00 19.86
N ARG A 46 -12.17 -6.68 18.98
CA ARG A 46 -10.82 -7.20 19.25
C ARG A 46 -9.77 -6.38 18.51
N ARG A 47 -8.70 -6.00 19.22
CA ARG A 47 -7.52 -5.33 18.64
C ARG A 47 -6.75 -6.33 17.78
N LEU A 48 -6.78 -6.15 16.46
CA LEU A 48 -6.00 -6.97 15.52
C LEU A 48 -4.55 -6.49 15.43
N GLY A 49 -4.32 -5.19 15.62
CA GLY A 49 -3.01 -4.57 15.50
C GLY A 49 -3.12 -3.07 15.28
N ALA A 50 -2.06 -2.47 14.74
CA ALA A 50 -2.01 -1.09 14.28
C ALA A 50 -1.37 -1.04 12.88
N LEU A 51 -1.98 -0.27 11.99
CA LEU A 51 -1.40 0.12 10.72
C LEU A 51 -0.43 1.28 10.97
N CYS A 52 0.85 1.08 10.68
CA CYS A 52 1.90 2.09 10.79
C CYS A 52 2.23 2.64 9.40
N LEU A 53 2.10 3.96 9.26
CA LEU A 53 2.43 4.72 8.07
C LEU A 53 3.61 5.63 8.39
N LYS A 54 4.76 5.38 7.79
CA LYS A 54 5.96 6.20 7.98
C LYS A 54 6.30 6.94 6.70
N LEU A 55 6.34 8.26 6.75
CA LEU A 55 6.85 9.05 5.63
C LEU A 55 8.38 8.93 5.62
N GLN A 56 8.94 8.28 4.60
CA GLN A 56 10.39 8.07 4.49
C GLN A 56 11.09 9.22 3.78
N GLU A 57 10.48 9.71 2.70
CA GLU A 57 11.04 10.76 1.86
C GLU A 57 9.90 11.63 1.30
N ARG A 58 10.17 12.93 1.16
CA ARG A 58 9.27 13.89 0.51
C ARG A 58 10.09 14.76 -0.44
N ALA A 59 9.76 14.68 -1.72
CA ALA A 59 10.25 15.54 -2.79
C ALA A 59 9.09 16.40 -3.34
N PRO A 60 9.34 17.39 -4.20
CA PRO A 60 8.29 18.33 -4.64
C PRO A 60 7.06 17.67 -5.28
N TYR A 61 7.28 16.58 -6.05
CA TYR A 61 6.21 15.88 -6.78
C TYR A 61 6.07 14.42 -6.39
N THR A 62 6.92 13.91 -5.50
CA THR A 62 6.89 12.51 -5.08
C THR A 62 7.08 12.35 -3.59
N SER A 63 6.53 11.30 -3.01
CA SER A 63 6.78 10.93 -1.62
C SER A 63 6.88 9.43 -1.49
N ILE A 64 7.72 8.97 -0.56
CA ILE A 64 7.89 7.54 -0.28
C ILE A 64 7.34 7.27 1.10
N VAL A 65 6.36 6.39 1.17
CA VAL A 65 5.70 6.00 2.41
C VAL A 65 5.94 4.52 2.63
N ARG A 66 6.33 4.17 3.86
CA ARG A 66 6.38 2.80 4.32
C ARG A 66 5.10 2.48 5.06
N VAL A 67 4.41 1.45 4.58
CA VAL A 67 3.18 0.92 5.18
C VAL A 67 3.52 -0.41 5.83
N SER A 68 3.21 -0.59 7.10
CA SER A 68 3.44 -1.86 7.81
C SER A 68 2.38 -2.10 8.86
N GLN A 69 2.18 -3.34 9.24
CA GLN A 69 1.32 -3.70 10.36
C GLN A 69 2.16 -4.03 11.60
N ARG A 70 1.73 -3.54 12.77
CA ARG A 70 2.15 -4.03 14.08
C ARG A 70 1.01 -4.83 14.68
N GLY A 71 1.27 -6.04 15.15
CA GLY A 71 0.31 -6.94 15.76
C GLY A 71 0.80 -7.46 17.10
N VAL A 72 -0.09 -8.14 17.83
CA VAL A 72 0.23 -8.76 19.12
C VAL A 72 1.23 -9.93 18.96
N LEU A 73 1.33 -10.49 17.75
CA LEU A 73 2.18 -11.63 17.40
C LEU A 73 3.39 -11.26 16.53
N ASP A 74 3.85 -10.01 16.56
CA ASP A 74 5.01 -9.55 15.76
C ASP A 74 6.30 -10.35 15.99
N THR A 75 6.42 -11.04 17.13
CA THR A 75 7.54 -11.92 17.45
C THR A 75 7.42 -13.33 16.85
N VAL A 76 6.25 -13.70 16.34
CA VAL A 76 5.92 -15.06 15.86
C VAL A 76 5.64 -15.07 14.35
N ILE A 77 5.14 -13.97 13.78
CA ILE A 77 4.74 -13.88 12.38
C ILE A 77 5.41 -12.67 11.72
N ASP A 78 5.97 -12.86 10.53
CA ASP A 78 6.46 -11.77 9.70
C ASP A 78 5.30 -10.86 9.29
N THR A 79 5.28 -9.63 9.83
CA THR A 79 4.22 -8.70 9.48
C THR A 79 4.40 -8.14 8.07
N PRO A 80 3.31 -8.05 7.31
CA PRO A 80 3.31 -7.42 5.99
C PRO A 80 3.83 -5.98 6.04
N ARG A 81 4.73 -5.67 5.10
CA ARG A 81 5.36 -4.36 4.92
C ARG A 81 5.44 -4.02 3.44
N MET A 82 5.11 -2.79 3.11
CA MET A 82 5.12 -2.23 1.77
C MET A 82 5.90 -0.93 1.74
N ARG A 83 6.58 -0.68 0.61
CA ARG A 83 6.98 0.67 0.21
C ARG A 83 6.04 1.14 -0.87
N VAL A 84 5.53 2.34 -0.71
CA VAL A 84 4.56 2.96 -1.62
C VAL A 84 5.13 4.29 -2.09
N HIS A 85 5.16 4.49 -3.40
CA HIS A 85 5.49 5.78 -4.00
C HIS A 85 4.20 6.53 -4.30
N LEU A 86 4.11 7.75 -3.81
CA LEU A 86 3.05 8.68 -4.12
C LEU A 86 3.58 9.66 -5.16
N TYR A 87 2.87 9.79 -6.28
CA TYR A 87 3.10 10.76 -7.33
C TYR A 87 2.01 11.82 -7.24
N HIS A 88 2.37 13.04 -6.83
CA HIS A 88 1.43 14.11 -6.51
C HIS A 88 0.90 14.83 -7.75
N ASP A 89 1.68 14.84 -8.83
CA ASP A 89 1.35 15.41 -10.13
C ASP A 89 0.24 14.63 -10.85
N VAL A 90 0.34 13.29 -10.83
CA VAL A 90 -0.66 12.39 -11.45
C VAL A 90 -1.65 11.80 -10.44
N ARG A 91 -1.51 12.13 -9.15
CA ARG A 91 -2.36 11.66 -8.05
C ARG A 91 -2.48 10.13 -8.01
N MET A 92 -1.34 9.45 -8.02
CA MET A 92 -1.25 7.98 -8.00
C MET A 92 -0.37 7.50 -6.86
N ALA A 93 -0.77 6.40 -6.22
CA ALA A 93 0.06 5.69 -5.26
C ALA A 93 0.30 4.27 -5.76
N GLU A 94 1.57 3.87 -5.85
CA GLU A 94 1.97 2.57 -6.34
C GLU A 94 2.82 1.83 -5.30
N VAL A 95 2.49 0.57 -5.03
CA VAL A 95 3.37 -0.33 -4.26
C VAL A 95 4.62 -0.65 -5.07
N THR A 96 5.78 -0.19 -4.61
CA THR A 96 7.09 -0.42 -5.25
C THR A 96 7.88 -1.58 -4.66
N ASP A 97 7.66 -1.91 -3.38
CA ASP A 97 8.29 -3.06 -2.71
C ASP A 97 7.30 -3.73 -1.74
N PHE A 98 7.36 -5.07 -1.63
CA PHE A 98 6.63 -5.86 -0.63
C PHE A 98 7.60 -6.79 0.13
N GLN A 99 7.53 -6.81 1.46
CA GLN A 99 8.26 -7.73 2.34
C GLN A 99 9.81 -7.83 2.17
N ARG A 100 10.49 -6.77 1.70
CA ARG A 100 11.95 -6.75 1.33
C ARG A 100 12.29 -7.53 0.05
N GLN A 101 11.30 -7.95 -0.74
CA GLN A 101 11.54 -8.32 -2.12
C GLN A 101 11.53 -7.03 -2.97
N ARG A 102 12.69 -6.72 -3.56
CA ARG A 102 12.90 -5.62 -4.51
C ARG A 102 12.77 -6.17 -5.94
N HIS A 103 12.23 -5.36 -6.85
CA HIS A 103 12.04 -5.60 -8.29
C HIS A 103 10.87 -6.52 -8.67
N PHE A 104 9.73 -5.89 -8.97
CA PHE A 104 8.79 -6.42 -9.96
C PHE A 104 9.14 -5.77 -11.30
N ASP A 105 9.90 -6.46 -12.14
CA ASP A 105 10.25 -5.98 -13.48
C ASP A 105 9.00 -5.84 -14.34
N GLY A 106 8.81 -4.67 -14.94
CA GLY A 106 7.61 -4.28 -15.70
C GLY A 106 7.31 -5.08 -16.97
N ARG A 107 8.05 -6.16 -17.25
CA ARG A 107 7.74 -7.16 -18.28
C ARG A 107 8.30 -8.52 -17.87
N TYR A 108 7.44 -9.40 -17.37
CA TYR A 108 7.73 -10.83 -17.36
C TYR A 108 7.12 -11.48 -18.61
N ARG A 109 7.97 -11.92 -19.53
CA ARG A 109 7.53 -12.81 -20.62
C ARG A 109 7.20 -14.15 -19.98
N TYR A 110 5.93 -14.55 -20.02
CA TYR A 110 5.53 -15.84 -19.51
C TYR A 110 5.91 -16.94 -20.53
N PRO A 111 6.47 -18.07 -20.07
CA PRO A 111 6.84 -18.40 -18.70
C PRO A 111 8.13 -17.69 -18.25
N ASN A 112 8.13 -17.06 -17.07
CA ASN A 112 9.35 -16.55 -16.42
C ASN A 112 9.89 -17.58 -15.43
N SER A 113 11.20 -17.62 -15.23
CA SER A 113 11.89 -18.61 -14.38
C SER A 113 11.50 -18.57 -12.89
N ARG A 114 10.76 -17.53 -12.46
CA ARG A 114 10.29 -17.33 -11.08
C ARG A 114 8.77 -17.52 -10.89
N MET A 115 8.03 -17.87 -11.94
CA MET A 115 6.56 -18.03 -11.90
C MET A 115 5.78 -16.80 -11.38
N HIS A 116 6.28 -15.56 -11.54
CA HIS A 116 5.54 -14.36 -11.14
C HIS A 116 4.19 -14.28 -11.87
N GLN A 117 3.13 -14.02 -11.11
CA GLN A 117 1.80 -13.90 -11.69
C GLN A 117 1.68 -12.60 -12.49
N PRO A 118 1.08 -12.63 -13.70
CA PRO A 118 0.99 -11.45 -14.57
C PRO A 118 0.24 -10.24 -13.99
N ASP A 119 -0.53 -10.44 -12.91
CA ASP A 119 -1.36 -9.45 -12.21
C ASP A 119 -0.84 -9.12 -10.80
N GLU A 120 0.35 -9.59 -10.43
CA GLU A 120 0.95 -9.40 -9.10
C GLU A 120 0.93 -7.93 -8.65
N LYS A 121 1.24 -7.01 -9.57
CA LYS A 121 1.18 -5.57 -9.29
C LYS A 121 -0.23 -5.06 -8.98
N LEU A 122 -1.24 -5.58 -9.69
CA LEU A 122 -2.64 -5.25 -9.42
C LEU A 122 -3.09 -5.84 -8.08
N GLN A 123 -2.72 -7.08 -7.78
CA GLN A 123 -3.03 -7.73 -6.51
C GLN A 123 -2.41 -6.97 -5.33
N LEU A 124 -1.14 -6.53 -5.44
CA LEU A 124 -0.49 -5.74 -4.39
C LEU A 124 -1.16 -4.37 -4.17
N ASN A 125 -1.55 -3.68 -5.24
CA ASN A 125 -2.24 -2.40 -5.09
C ASN A 125 -3.67 -2.57 -4.52
N ARG A 126 -4.37 -3.65 -4.87
CA ARG A 126 -5.66 -3.99 -4.22
C ARG A 126 -5.50 -4.32 -2.75
N PHE A 127 -4.49 -5.12 -2.41
CA PHE A 127 -4.17 -5.46 -1.03
C PHE A 127 -3.85 -4.22 -0.19
N LEU A 128 -3.05 -3.30 -0.74
CA LEU A 128 -2.83 -1.98 -0.12
C LEU A 128 -4.16 -1.24 0.06
N GLY A 129 -5.03 -1.23 -0.96
CA GLY A 129 -6.32 -0.57 -0.91
C GLY A 129 -7.20 -1.08 0.23
N GLU A 130 -7.35 -2.39 0.35
CA GLU A 130 -8.10 -3.03 1.45
C GLU A 130 -7.55 -2.66 2.83
N TRP A 131 -6.22 -2.62 2.96
CA TRP A 131 -5.54 -2.20 4.19
C TRP A 131 -5.83 -0.76 4.59
N LEU A 132 -5.74 0.15 3.63
CA LEU A 132 -6.01 1.57 3.87
C LEU A 132 -7.49 1.81 4.16
N ASP A 133 -8.37 1.08 3.46
CA ASP A 133 -9.82 1.17 3.65
C ASP A 133 -10.22 0.67 5.06
N HIS A 134 -9.65 -0.47 5.48
CA HIS A 134 -9.81 -0.96 6.85
C HIS A 134 -9.26 0.04 7.88
N GLY A 135 -8.08 0.61 7.61
CA GLY A 135 -7.47 1.65 8.46
C GLY A 135 -8.34 2.92 8.55
N LEU A 136 -9.05 3.30 7.50
CA LEU A 136 -9.97 4.44 7.52
C LEU A 136 -11.31 4.12 8.21
N ALA A 137 -11.86 2.93 7.99
CA ALA A 137 -13.17 2.52 8.51
C ALA A 137 -13.14 2.15 9.99
N HIS A 138 -12.03 1.56 10.45
CA HIS A 138 -11.89 1.03 11.81
C HIS A 138 -10.76 1.71 12.61
N GLY A 139 -10.04 2.64 11.98
CA GLY A 139 -9.02 3.43 12.63
C GLY A 139 -9.61 4.52 13.50
N HIS A 140 -9.51 4.35 14.82
CA HIS A 140 -9.60 5.47 15.73
C HIS A 140 -8.30 6.27 15.65
N SER A 141 -8.15 7.08 14.61
CA SER A 141 -7.09 8.07 14.60
C SER A 141 -7.55 9.24 15.47
N LEU A 142 -6.79 9.53 16.52
CA LEU A 142 -7.04 10.67 17.41
C LEU A 142 -7.02 12.03 16.69
N ASP A 143 -6.55 12.11 15.44
CA ASP A 143 -6.43 13.36 14.67
C ASP A 143 -6.68 13.16 13.15
N LEU A 144 -7.80 12.59 12.71
CA LEU A 144 -8.17 12.70 11.29
C LEU A 144 -8.70 14.12 11.02
N PRO A 145 -7.99 14.96 10.23
CA PRO A 145 -8.53 16.26 9.87
C PRO A 145 -9.80 16.07 9.03
N GLN A 146 -10.91 16.61 9.51
CA GLN A 146 -12.13 16.76 8.70
C GLN A 146 -11.85 17.85 7.67
N LEU A 147 -11.94 17.52 6.39
CA LEU A 147 -11.92 18.53 5.34
C LEU A 147 -13.26 19.28 5.30
N PRO A 148 -13.26 20.58 4.94
CA PRO A 148 -14.45 21.41 4.85
C PRO A 148 -15.43 20.96 3.74
#